data_AF-I3CE24-F1
#
_entry.id   AF-I3CE24-F1
#
_cell.length_a   1.000
_cell.length_b   1.000
_cell.length_c   1.000
_cell.angle_alpha   90.00
_cell.angle_beta   90.00
_cell.angle_gamma   90.00
#
_symmetry.space_group_name_H-M   'P 1'
#
loop_
_entity.id
_entity.type
_entity.pdbx_description
1 polymer ?
#
loop_
_entity_poly.entity_id
_entity_poly.type
_entity_poly.pdbx_seq_one_letter_code
_entity_poly.pdbx_strand_id
1 'polypeptide(L)' 'MSKKTSNKQKQLIINTMKDDNASKIAKELAGSALSQFNSNKTTSSEVAETAAKVLASPKYSQNTKSLAGTVLSQKKP' A
#
# COMPACT_ATOMS: atom_id res chain seq x y z
N MET A 1 13.12 12.80 8.51
CA MET A 1 13.18 11.36 8.89
C MET A 1 12.80 10.42 7.74
N SER A 2 13.09 10.77 6.47
CA SER A 2 12.33 10.26 5.31
C SER A 2 12.96 9.11 4.52
N LYS A 3 14.03 8.47 5.03
CA LYS A 3 14.74 7.39 4.30
C LYS A 3 14.53 5.99 4.87
N LYS A 4 14.30 5.83 6.18
CA LYS A 4 14.16 4.51 6.81
C LYS A 4 12.75 3.93 6.69
N THR A 5 11.71 4.76 6.73
CA THR A 5 10.31 4.32 6.61
C THR A 5 10.02 3.74 5.22
N SER A 6 10.53 4.40 4.18
CA SER A 6 10.33 4.02 2.78
C SER A 6 10.92 2.65 2.41
N ASN A 7 11.99 2.18 3.08
CA ASN A 7 12.59 0.88 2.76
C ASN A 7 11.75 -0.30 3.28
N LYS A 8 11.22 -0.23 4.50
CA LYS A 8 10.33 -1.28 5.03
C LYS A 8 9.03 -1.34 4.23
N GLN A 9 8.45 -0.20 3.88
CA GLN A 9 7.27 -0.15 3.01
C GLN A 9 7.57 -0.65 1.60
N LYS A 10 8.69 -0.27 0.98
CA LYS A 10 9.09 -0.84 -0.31
C LYS A 10 9.25 -2.35 -0.26
N GLN A 11 9.91 -2.87 0.77
CA GLN A 11 10.05 -4.32 0.96
C GLN A 11 8.69 -5.01 1.06
N LEU A 12 7.77 -4.44 1.84
CA LEU A 12 6.41 -4.98 1.96
C LEU A 12 5.63 -4.90 0.63
N ILE A 13 5.76 -3.79 -0.12
CA ILE A 13 5.16 -3.61 -1.47
C ILE A 13 5.69 -4.68 -2.42
N ILE A 14 7.01 -4.87 -2.45
CA ILE A 14 7.69 -5.88 -3.27
C ILE A 14 7.22 -7.27 -2.87
N ASN A 15 7.14 -7.58 -1.57
CA ASN A 15 6.65 -8.85 -1.08
C ASN A 15 5.20 -9.08 -1.49
N THR A 16 4.34 -8.05 -1.45
CA THR A 16 2.94 -8.15 -1.91
C THR A 16 2.85 -8.34 -3.43
N MET A 17 3.74 -7.73 -4.22
CA MET A 17 3.76 -7.93 -5.68
C MET A 17 4.29 -9.32 -6.06
N LYS A 18 5.26 -9.84 -5.29
CA LYS A 18 5.86 -11.17 -5.44
C LYS A 18 5.03 -12.30 -4.86
N ASP A 19 4.07 -11.99 -4.01
CA ASP A 19 3.16 -12.99 -3.45
C ASP A 19 2.12 -13.38 -4.51
N ASP A 20 2.12 -14.66 -4.88
CA ASP A 20 1.13 -15.22 -5.81
C ASP A 20 -0.25 -15.34 -5.18
N ASN A 21 -0.33 -15.38 -3.85
CA ASN A 21 -1.60 -15.35 -3.10
C ASN A 21 -2.14 -13.92 -2.96
N ALA A 22 -1.33 -12.89 -3.26
CA ALA A 22 -1.79 -11.53 -3.20
C ALA A 22 -2.83 -11.27 -4.29
N SER A 23 -3.99 -10.78 -3.87
CA SER A 23 -5.07 -10.42 -4.78
C SER A 23 -4.60 -9.34 -5.75
N LYS A 24 -5.21 -9.31 -6.94
CA LYS A 24 -4.97 -8.26 -7.95
C LYS A 24 -5.04 -6.85 -7.35
N ILE A 25 -6.04 -6.64 -6.49
CA ILE A 25 -6.28 -5.45 -5.68
C ILE A 25 -5.06 -5.08 -4.81
N ALA A 26 -4.42 -6.04 -4.15
CA ALA A 26 -3.25 -5.79 -3.31
C ALA A 26 -2.03 -5.38 -4.15
N LYS A 27 -1.87 -5.96 -5.34
CA LYS A 27 -0.80 -5.58 -6.29
C LYS A 27 -1.02 -4.18 -6.86
N GLU A 28 -2.26 -3.83 -7.20
CA GLU A 28 -2.66 -2.48 -7.63
C GLU A 28 -2.42 -1.43 -6.52
N LEU A 29 -2.75 -1.79 -5.27
CA LEU A 29 -2.50 -0.94 -4.12
C LEU A 29 -1.00 -0.72 -3.88
N ALA A 30 -0.22 -1.80 -3.96
CA ALA A 30 1.23 -1.78 -3.79
C ALA A 30 1.92 -0.91 -4.87
N GLY A 31 1.48 -1.00 -6.13
CA GLY A 31 1.96 -0.14 -7.22
C GLY A 31 1.58 1.34 -7.04
N SER A 32 0.39 1.60 -6.51
CA SER A 32 -0.06 2.96 -6.23
C SER A 32 0.66 3.59 -5.04
N ALA A 33 0.96 2.79 -4.01
CA ALA A 33 1.81 3.18 -2.88
C ALA A 33 3.23 3.52 -3.36
N LEU A 34 3.81 2.68 -4.23
CA LEU A 34 5.14 2.91 -4.81
C LEU A 34 5.19 4.23 -5.60
N SER A 35 4.13 4.52 -6.36
CA SER A 35 3.99 5.76 -7.12
C SER A 35 3.93 7.00 -6.21
N GLN A 36 3.30 6.90 -5.03
CA GLN A 36 3.30 7.96 -4.00
C GLN A 36 4.66 8.15 -3.32
N PHE A 37 5.47 7.10 -3.21
CA PHE A 37 6.82 7.24 -2.65
C PHE A 37 7.76 8.00 -3.59
N ASN A 38 7.64 7.79 -4.90
CA ASN A 38 8.50 8.44 -5.89
C ASN A 38 7.94 9.78 -6.38
N SER A 39 6.62 9.98 -6.28
CA SER A 39 5.95 11.19 -6.75
C SER A 39 5.28 11.83 -5.56
N ASN A 40 5.44 13.13 -5.36
CA ASN A 40 4.68 13.93 -4.39
C ASN A 40 3.17 14.02 -4.77
N LYS A 41 2.67 13.07 -5.56
CA LYS A 41 1.31 12.96 -6.08
C LYS A 41 0.45 12.19 -5.08
N THR A 42 -0.71 12.77 -4.82
CA THR A 42 -1.74 12.26 -3.91
C THR A 42 -2.29 10.91 -4.36
N THR A 43 -2.59 10.05 -3.39
CA THR A 43 -3.32 8.80 -3.57
C THR A 43 -4.67 9.07 -4.26
N SER A 44 -4.89 8.50 -5.45
CA SER A 44 -6.22 8.55 -6.08
C SER A 44 -7.26 7.90 -5.18
N SER A 45 -8.49 8.43 -5.17
CA SER A 45 -9.55 7.97 -4.27
C SER A 45 -9.81 6.46 -4.37
N GLU A 46 -9.70 5.91 -5.58
CA GLU A 46 -9.83 4.48 -5.88
C GLU A 46 -8.83 3.60 -5.13
N VAL A 47 -7.59 4.09 -4.99
CA VAL A 47 -6.51 3.40 -4.25
C VAL A 47 -6.77 3.49 -2.75
N ALA A 48 -7.22 4.64 -2.25
CA ALA A 48 -7.58 4.80 -0.85
C ALA A 48 -8.75 3.89 -0.46
N GLU A 49 -9.79 3.81 -1.29
CA GLU A 49 -10.94 2.94 -1.06
C GLU A 49 -10.54 1.46 -1.06
N THR A 50 -9.65 1.10 -1.99
CA THR A 50 -9.06 -0.22 -2.04
C THR A 50 -8.26 -0.55 -0.79
N ALA A 51 -7.46 0.40 -0.28
CA ALA A 51 -6.71 0.23 0.95
C ALA A 51 -7.64 0.03 2.15
N ALA A 52 -8.72 0.78 2.22
CA ALA A 52 -9.74 0.64 3.26
C ALA A 52 -10.38 -0.75 3.21
N LYS A 53 -10.72 -1.25 2.02
CA LYS A 53 -11.25 -2.62 1.81
C LYS A 53 -10.26 -3.69 2.26
N VAL A 54 -8.96 -3.51 1.99
CA VAL A 54 -7.89 -4.43 2.43
C VAL A 54 -7.75 -4.45 3.95
N LEU A 55 -7.80 -3.28 4.59
CA LEU A 55 -7.77 -3.16 6.05
C LEU A 55 -8.98 -3.84 6.71
N ALA A 56 -10.17 -3.59 6.15
CA ALA A 56 -11.43 -4.15 6.64
C ALA A 56 -11.54 -5.67 6.41
N SER A 57 -10.89 -6.20 5.37
CA SER A 57 -11.02 -7.62 5.03
C SER A 57 -10.05 -8.50 5.82
N PRO A 58 -10.52 -9.56 6.50
CA PRO A 58 -9.66 -10.50 7.22
C PRO A 58 -8.86 -11.41 6.28
N LYS A 59 -9.18 -11.44 4.98
CA LYS A 59 -8.49 -12.27 3.98
C LYS A 59 -7.05 -11.82 3.71
N TYR A 60 -6.69 -10.59 4.09
CA TYR A 60 -5.36 -10.04 3.85
C TYR A 60 -4.45 -10.22 5.05
N SER A 61 -3.19 -10.50 4.75
CA SER A 61 -2.15 -10.58 5.77
C SER A 61 -1.97 -9.25 6.50
N GLN A 62 -1.49 -9.34 7.75
CA GLN A 62 -1.23 -8.18 8.59
C GLN A 62 -0.22 -7.21 7.95
N ASN A 63 0.72 -7.75 7.17
CA ASN A 63 1.67 -6.99 6.37
C ASN A 63 0.98 -6.15 5.29
N THR A 64 0.04 -6.73 4.54
CA THR A 64 -0.74 -6.03 3.51
C THR A 64 -1.65 -4.96 4.12
N LYS A 65 -2.25 -5.23 5.29
CA LYS A 65 -3.05 -4.24 6.02
C LYS A 65 -2.21 -3.06 6.52
N SER A 66 -1.00 -3.32 7.00
CA SER A 66 -0.06 -2.28 7.44
C SER A 66 0.37 -1.37 6.28
N LEU A 67 0.57 -1.95 5.09
CA LEU A 67 0.77 -1.17 3.85
C LEU A 67 -0.44 -0.32 3.51
N ALA A 68 -1.64 -0.89 3.52
CA ALA A 68 -2.87 -0.17 3.22
C ALA A 68 -3.09 1.00 4.17
N GLY A 69 -2.86 0.80 5.47
CA GLY A 69 -2.92 1.86 6.48
C GLY A 69 -1.87 2.96 6.26
N THR A 70 -0.69 2.59 5.78
CA THR A 70 0.33 3.57 5.38
C THR A 70 -0.16 4.43 4.24
N VAL A 71 -0.70 3.83 3.19
CA VAL A 71 -1.18 4.55 1.99
C VAL A 71 -2.30 5.51 2.36
N LEU A 72 -3.23 5.09 3.20
CA LEU A 72 -4.28 5.95 3.74
C LEU A 72 -3.73 7.11 4.58
N SER A 73 -2.71 6.84 5.41
CA SER A 73 -2.09 7.86 6.27
C SER A 73 -1.22 8.84 5.49
N GLN A 74 -0.71 8.44 4.32
CA GLN A 74 0.10 9.28 3.45
C GLN A 74 -0.71 10.07 2.42
N LYS A 75 -2.01 9.81 2.31
CA LYS A 75 -2.94 10.69 1.58
C LYS A 75 -2.97 12.03 2.32
N LYS A 76 -2.25 13.03 1.79
CA LYS A 76 -2.43 14.41 2.24
C LYS A 76 -3.89 14.84 1.99
N PRO A 77 -4.49 15.61 2.91
CA PRO A 77 -5.79 16.24 2.66
C PRO A 77 -5.75 17.14 1.43
#